data_AF-A0AAE2DXU7-F1
#
_entry.id   AF-A0AAE2DXU7-F1
#
_cell.length_a   1.000
_cell.length_b   1.000
_cell.length_c   1.000
_cell.angle_alpha   90.00
_cell.angle_beta   90.00
_cell.angle_gamma   90.00
#
_symmetry.space_group_name_H-M   'P 1'
#
loop_
_entity.id
_entity.type
_entity.pdbx_description
1 polymer ?
#
loop_
_entity_poly.entity_id
_entity_poly.type
_entity_poly.pdbx_seq_one_letter_code
_entity_poly.pdbx_strand_id
1 'polypeptide(L)'
;EHTFEVSLTIPSRPFYIIPAEPDWIHRPQRLEWDYQRATLSGLMRNFDVRHDSSAIEARLAYDSYLENGRPGEVIDLRVSFNDVELSSHVTPRQVLSEEEAAGGKRVALKIDPIEPEGGYRSGDYYGNVVLMFNARAPGAQ
;
A
#
# COMPACT_ATOMS: atom_id res chain seq x y z
N GLU A 1 -5.13 -4.20 39.17
CA GLU A 1 -4.69 -2.88 38.67
C GLU A 1 -3.96 -3.12 37.35
N HIS A 2 -4.27 -2.36 36.30
CA HIS A 2 -3.62 -2.46 35.00
C HIS A 2 -3.06 -1.10 34.63
N THR A 3 -1.76 -1.05 34.39
CA THR A 3 -1.05 0.15 33.92
C THR A 3 -0.58 -0.12 32.51
N PHE A 4 -0.76 0.85 31.61
CA PHE A 4 -0.25 0.81 30.25
C PHE A 4 0.30 2.18 29.86
N GLU A 5 1.22 2.19 28.89
CA GLU A 5 1.87 3.39 28.39
C GLU A 5 1.13 3.94 27.18
N VAL A 6 1.00 5.27 27.11
CA VAL A 6 0.41 5.99 25.98
C VAL A 6 1.50 6.87 25.36
N SER A 7 1.68 6.77 24.05
CA SER A 7 2.65 7.58 23.31
C SER A 7 2.03 8.12 22.01
N LEU A 8 2.50 9.30 21.58
CA LEU A 8 2.13 9.94 20.33
C LEU A 8 3.37 10.61 19.73
N THR A 9 3.49 10.57 18.41
CA THR A 9 4.48 11.37 17.66
C THR A 9 3.75 12.34 16.75
N ILE A 10 4.03 13.64 16.89
CA ILE A 10 3.56 14.66 15.95
C ILE A 10 4.68 14.91 14.93
N PRO A 11 4.50 14.61 13.64
CA PRO A 11 5.51 14.89 12.62
C PRO A 11 5.69 16.40 12.44
N SER A 12 6.93 16.90 12.53
CA SER A 12 7.26 18.30 12.25
C SER A 12 7.76 18.53 10.81
N ARG A 13 7.91 17.46 10.02
CA ARG A 13 8.55 17.50 8.71
C ARG A 13 7.65 18.14 7.64
N PRO A 14 8.23 18.83 6.65
CA PRO A 14 7.48 19.35 5.51
C PRO A 14 6.87 18.22 4.68
N PHE A 15 7.56 17.07 4.60
CA PHE A 15 7.09 15.85 3.94
C PHE A 15 7.08 14.67 4.91
N TYR A 16 5.96 13.95 4.97
CA TYR A 16 5.88 12.65 5.63
C TYR A 16 4.82 11.75 4.96
N ILE A 17 5.12 10.46 4.95
CA ILE A 17 4.19 9.37 4.61
C ILE A 17 4.46 8.29 5.65
N ILE A 18 3.56 8.16 6.62
CA ILE A 18 3.76 7.25 7.76
C ILE A 18 2.52 6.37 7.96
N PRO A 19 2.70 5.13 8.44
CA PRO A 19 1.57 4.31 8.83
C PRO A 19 0.73 5.02 9.90
N ALA A 20 -0.59 5.04 9.73
CA ALA A 20 -1.50 5.64 10.69
C ALA A 20 -1.66 4.76 11.95
N GLU A 21 -1.68 3.44 11.76
CA GLU A 21 -1.67 2.47 12.84
C GLU A 21 -0.23 2.05 13.19
N PRO A 22 0.12 1.90 14.48
CA PRO A 22 1.46 1.47 14.87
C PRO A 22 1.71 -0.01 14.54
N ASP A 23 2.99 -0.38 14.34
CA ASP A 23 3.51 -1.76 14.38
C ASP A 23 2.95 -2.75 13.34
N TRP A 24 2.22 -2.29 12.31
CA TRP A 24 1.79 -3.20 11.22
C TRP A 24 2.80 -3.27 10.08
N ILE A 25 3.41 -2.16 9.66
CA ILE A 25 4.20 -2.11 8.42
C ILE A 25 5.48 -2.97 8.45
N HIS A 26 5.98 -3.29 9.65
CA HIS A 26 7.18 -4.13 9.84
C HIS A 26 6.86 -5.61 10.05
N ARG A 27 5.57 -5.99 10.02
CA ARG A 27 5.12 -7.36 10.22
C ARG A 27 4.59 -7.95 8.91
N PRO A 28 4.68 -9.27 8.71
CA PRO A 28 4.01 -9.94 7.61
C PRO A 28 2.51 -9.62 7.62
N GLN A 29 1.98 -9.18 6.49
CA GLN A 29 0.54 -9.00 6.31
C GLN A 29 -0.04 -10.27 5.68
N ARG A 30 -1.10 -10.81 6.28
CA ARG A 30 -1.79 -12.01 5.79
C ARG A 30 -3.07 -11.63 5.07
N LEU A 31 -3.28 -12.23 3.91
CA LEU A 31 -4.57 -12.27 3.23
C LEU A 31 -5.29 -13.54 3.71
N GLU A 32 -6.47 -13.38 4.30
CA GLU A 32 -7.21 -14.48 4.90
C GLU A 32 -8.02 -15.22 3.83
N TRP A 33 -8.07 -16.55 3.93
CA TRP A 33 -8.87 -17.37 3.02
C TRP A 33 -10.34 -17.43 3.47
N ASP A 34 -11.25 -17.03 2.61
CA ASP A 34 -12.69 -17.24 2.77
C ASP A 34 -13.06 -18.62 2.23
N TYR A 35 -13.30 -19.57 3.15
CA TYR A 35 -13.66 -20.95 2.82
C TYR A 35 -15.02 -21.09 2.12
N GLN A 36 -15.95 -20.15 2.29
CA GLN A 36 -17.27 -20.23 1.68
C GLN A 36 -17.23 -19.77 0.22
N ARG A 37 -16.44 -18.73 -0.06
CA ARG A 37 -16.33 -18.12 -1.39
C ARG A 37 -15.16 -18.65 -2.21
N ALA A 38 -14.23 -19.37 -1.57
CA ALA A 38 -12.96 -19.77 -2.14
C ALA A 38 -12.17 -18.56 -2.68
N THR A 39 -12.11 -17.48 -1.89
CA THR A 39 -11.42 -16.23 -2.25
C THR A 39 -10.45 -15.81 -1.16
N LEU A 40 -9.44 -15.01 -1.51
CA LEU A 40 -8.58 -14.33 -0.53
C LEU A 40 -9.16 -12.96 -0.16
N SER A 41 -9.02 -12.57 1.10
CA SER A 41 -9.35 -11.22 1.55
C SER A 41 -8.36 -10.21 0.97
N GLY A 42 -8.80 -8.97 0.78
CA GLY A 42 -7.90 -7.84 0.61
C GLY A 42 -7.22 -7.42 1.92
N LEU A 43 -6.23 -6.56 1.80
CA LEU A 43 -5.62 -5.82 2.91
C LEU A 43 -5.94 -4.34 2.74
N MET A 44 -6.44 -3.71 3.82
CA MET A 44 -6.60 -2.26 3.90
C MET A 44 -5.89 -1.71 5.13
N ARG A 45 -5.05 -0.69 4.93
CA ARG A 45 -4.31 0.03 5.97
C ARG A 45 -4.30 1.52 5.66
N ASN A 46 -4.08 2.36 6.67
CA ASN A 46 -4.07 3.79 6.47
C ASN A 46 -2.67 4.37 6.63
N PHE A 47 -2.44 5.46 5.89
CA PHE A 47 -1.26 6.30 6.00
C PHE A 47 -1.68 7.73 6.29
N ASP A 48 -0.93 8.38 7.18
CA ASP A 48 -0.96 9.83 7.34
C ASP A 48 0.09 10.43 6.42
N VAL A 49 -0.36 11.34 5.56
CA VAL A 49 0.41 11.87 4.45
C VAL A 49 0.37 13.39 4.46
N ARG A 50 1.52 14.04 4.26
CA ARG A 50 1.60 15.49 4.04
C ARG A 50 2.82 15.85 3.20
N HIS A 51 2.69 16.88 2.37
CA HIS A 51 3.79 17.57 1.71
C HIS A 51 3.49 19.08 1.72
N ASP A 52 4.48 19.94 1.96
CA ASP A 52 4.27 21.38 2.15
C ASP A 52 3.95 22.16 0.86
N SER A 53 4.51 21.72 -0.27
CA SER A 53 4.57 22.53 -1.50
C SER A 53 4.49 21.72 -2.81
N SER A 54 4.09 20.45 -2.75
CA SER A 54 4.09 19.59 -3.95
C SER A 54 3.04 18.51 -3.89
N ALA A 55 2.54 18.12 -5.05
CA ALA A 55 1.75 16.91 -5.22
C ALA A 55 2.60 15.67 -4.85
N ILE A 56 1.93 14.62 -4.39
CA ILE A 56 2.57 13.35 -4.05
C ILE A 56 2.23 12.36 -5.15
N GLU A 57 3.27 11.72 -5.68
CA GLU A 57 3.16 10.67 -6.67
C GLU A 57 3.62 9.35 -6.08
N ALA A 58 3.03 8.25 -6.55
CA ALA A 58 3.42 6.91 -6.16
C ALA A 58 3.48 5.96 -7.36
N ARG A 59 4.29 4.92 -7.21
CA ARG A 59 4.31 3.75 -8.09
C ARG A 59 4.79 2.52 -7.32
N LEU A 60 4.65 1.36 -7.94
CA LEU A 60 5.31 0.15 -7.47
C LEU A 60 6.76 0.13 -7.97
N ALA A 61 7.68 -0.39 -7.17
CA ALA A 61 9.05 -0.64 -7.63
C ALA A 61 9.10 -1.76 -8.67
N TYR A 62 8.27 -2.79 -8.45
CA TYR A 62 8.12 -3.99 -9.28
C TYR A 62 6.65 -4.43 -9.28
N ASP A 63 6.24 -5.24 -10.25
CA ASP A 63 4.92 -5.87 -10.22
C ASP A 63 4.78 -6.69 -8.94
N SER A 64 3.63 -6.54 -8.30
CA SER A 64 3.35 -7.15 -7.00
C SER A 64 2.55 -8.42 -7.20
N TYR A 65 3.08 -9.54 -6.73
CA TYR A 65 2.42 -10.84 -6.80
C TYR A 65 2.83 -11.70 -5.59
N LEU A 66 2.08 -12.77 -5.35
CA LEU A 66 2.42 -13.83 -4.42
C LEU A 66 2.77 -15.09 -5.21
N GLU A 67 3.81 -15.82 -4.80
CA GLU A 67 4.24 -17.07 -5.45
C GLU A 67 4.49 -18.17 -4.41
N ASN A 68 4.38 -19.43 -4.84
CA ASN A 68 4.63 -20.61 -4.00
C ASN A 68 5.83 -21.46 -4.48
N GLY A 69 6.62 -20.93 -5.43
CA GLY A 69 7.76 -21.60 -6.05
C GLY A 69 7.41 -22.60 -7.16
N ARG A 70 6.13 -22.82 -7.50
CA ARG A 70 5.73 -23.66 -8.64
C ARG A 70 5.54 -22.81 -9.90
N PRO A 71 6.08 -23.24 -11.06
CA PRO A 71 5.96 -22.47 -12.29
C PRO A 71 4.50 -22.19 -12.67
N GLY A 72 4.18 -20.91 -12.90
CA GLY A 72 2.84 -20.48 -13.31
C GLY A 72 1.80 -20.44 -12.18
N GLU A 73 2.20 -20.69 -10.92
CA GLU A 73 1.32 -20.55 -9.75
C GLU A 73 1.64 -19.24 -9.03
N VAL A 74 1.21 -18.14 -9.63
CA VAL A 74 1.31 -16.78 -9.08
C VAL A 74 -0.08 -16.18 -8.86
N ILE A 75 -0.19 -15.30 -7.87
CA ILE A 75 -1.40 -14.53 -7.57
C ILE A 75 -1.00 -13.05 -7.68
N ASP A 76 -1.44 -12.39 -8.75
CA ASP A 76 -1.17 -10.98 -8.94
C ASP A 76 -1.89 -10.15 -7.87
N LEU A 77 -1.28 -9.04 -7.46
CA LEU A 77 -1.82 -8.12 -6.47
C LEU A 77 -2.15 -6.78 -7.10
N ARG A 78 -3.41 -6.38 -7.02
CA ARG A 78 -3.83 -5.02 -7.32
C ARG A 78 -3.54 -4.13 -6.12
N VAL A 79 -2.68 -3.15 -6.31
CA VAL A 79 -2.30 -2.19 -5.26
C VAL A 79 -2.85 -0.82 -5.61
N SER A 80 -3.58 -0.20 -4.68
CA SER A 80 -4.03 1.18 -4.80
C SER A 80 -3.71 2.00 -3.57
N PHE A 81 -3.44 3.28 -3.79
CA PHE A 81 -3.14 4.23 -2.72
C PHE A 81 -3.96 5.49 -2.94
N ASN A 82 -4.74 5.90 -1.94
CA ASN A 82 -5.76 6.95 -2.08
C ASN A 82 -6.69 6.70 -3.29
N ASP A 83 -7.15 5.45 -3.44
CA ASP A 83 -8.01 4.97 -4.55
C ASP A 83 -7.40 5.09 -5.97
N VAL A 84 -6.10 5.40 -6.07
CA VAL A 84 -5.36 5.39 -7.34
C VAL A 84 -4.61 4.06 -7.47
N GLU A 85 -4.95 3.27 -8.49
CA GLU A 85 -4.26 2.01 -8.80
C GLU A 85 -2.83 2.29 -9.27
N LEU A 86 -1.86 1.62 -8.66
CA LEU A 86 -0.43 1.78 -8.94
C LEU A 86 0.07 0.67 -9.87
N SER A 87 1.11 0.99 -10.64
CA SER A 87 1.81 0.03 -11.50
C SER A 87 3.31 0.15 -11.30
N SER A 88 4.07 -0.81 -11.84
CA SER A 88 5.53 -0.78 -11.87
C SER A 88 6.10 0.11 -12.99
N HIS A 89 5.25 0.78 -13.77
CA HIS A 89 5.67 1.66 -14.86
C HIS A 89 6.59 2.78 -14.36
N VAL A 90 7.51 3.21 -15.24
CA VAL A 90 8.49 4.25 -14.91
C VAL A 90 7.83 5.58 -14.51
N THR A 91 6.70 5.91 -15.13
CA THR A 91 5.94 7.13 -14.83
C THR A 91 5.08 6.91 -13.60
N PRO A 92 5.36 7.60 -12.48
CA PRO A 92 4.54 7.48 -11.29
C PRO A 92 3.18 8.16 -11.48
N ARG A 93 2.20 7.77 -10.67
CA ARG A 93 0.86 8.35 -10.70
C ARG A 93 0.70 9.33 -9.56
N GLN A 94 0.09 10.48 -9.83
CA GLN A 94 -0.33 11.41 -8.78
C GLN A 94 -1.37 10.73 -7.89
N VAL A 95 -1.05 10.61 -6.61
CA VAL A 95 -1.93 10.04 -5.58
C VAL A 95 -2.55 11.09 -4.69
N LEU A 96 -1.90 12.25 -4.51
CA LEU A 96 -2.50 13.43 -3.89
C LEU A 96 -2.11 14.67 -4.70
N SER A 97 -3.05 15.59 -4.86
CA SER A 97 -2.76 16.96 -5.34
C SER A 97 -1.91 17.73 -4.33
N GLU A 98 -1.33 18.86 -4.76
CA GLU A 98 -0.56 19.75 -3.87
C GLU A 98 -1.45 20.30 -2.74
N GLU A 99 -2.68 20.70 -3.07
CA GLU A 99 -3.63 21.24 -2.11
C GLU A 99 -4.03 20.22 -1.04
N GLU A 100 -4.29 18.98 -1.45
CA GLU A 100 -4.57 17.87 -0.52
C GLU A 100 -3.35 17.52 0.34
N ALA A 101 -2.15 17.52 -0.27
CA ALA A 101 -0.93 17.18 0.43
C ALA A 101 -0.55 18.26 1.47
N ALA A 102 -0.80 19.54 1.18
CA ALA A 102 -0.51 20.66 2.08
C ALA A 102 -1.34 20.62 3.37
N GLY A 103 -2.61 20.25 3.27
CA GLY A 103 -3.52 20.12 4.42
C GLY A 103 -3.21 18.94 5.33
N GLY A 104 -2.47 17.95 4.82
CA GLY A 104 -2.31 16.65 5.46
C GLY A 104 -3.59 15.81 5.36
N LYS A 105 -3.45 14.54 4.98
CA LYS A 105 -4.59 13.66 4.73
C LYS A 105 -4.29 12.25 5.23
N ARG A 106 -5.30 11.60 5.81
CA ARG A 106 -5.30 10.16 6.03
C ARG A 106 -5.85 9.47 4.78
N VAL A 107 -5.09 8.56 4.21
CA VAL A 107 -5.44 7.87 2.97
C VAL A 107 -5.22 6.36 3.10
N ALA A 108 -6.02 5.59 2.37
CA ALA A 108 -5.95 4.14 2.40
C ALA A 108 -4.91 3.60 1.40
N LEU A 109 -4.14 2.61 1.85
CA LEU A 109 -3.49 1.60 1.02
C LEU A 109 -4.44 0.39 0.95
N LYS A 110 -4.78 -0.04 -0.26
CA LYS A 110 -5.52 -1.28 -0.51
C LYS A 110 -4.67 -2.21 -1.36
N ILE A 111 -4.60 -3.48 -0.96
CA ILE A 111 -3.92 -4.54 -1.69
C ILE A 111 -4.92 -5.68 -1.84
N ASP A 112 -5.39 -5.92 -3.04
CA ASP A 112 -6.40 -6.92 -3.36
C ASP A 112 -5.79 -8.01 -4.26
N PRO A 113 -5.99 -9.30 -3.95
CA PRO A 113 -5.56 -10.39 -4.81
C PRO A 113 -6.44 -10.45 -6.06
N ILE A 114 -5.80 -10.67 -7.21
CA ILE A 114 -6.49 -10.96 -8.47
C ILE A 114 -6.61 -12.47 -8.58
N GLU A 115 -7.85 -12.97 -8.69
CA GLU A 115 -8.10 -14.40 -8.81
C GLU A 115 -7.45 -14.95 -10.10
N PRO A 116 -6.56 -15.97 -9.99
CA PRO A 116 -5.96 -16.59 -11.16
C PRO A 116 -6.98 -17.32 -12.03
N GLU A 117 -6.67 -17.50 -13.31
CA GLU A 117 -7.49 -18.34 -14.18
C GLU A 117 -7.56 -19.79 -13.63
N GLY A 118 -8.78 -20.29 -13.42
CA GLY A 118 -9.02 -21.59 -12.79
C GLY A 118 -9.03 -21.57 -11.26
N GLY A 119 -8.96 -20.39 -10.64
CA GLY A 119 -9.08 -20.18 -9.20
C GLY A 119 -7.77 -20.39 -8.42
N TYR A 120 -7.85 -20.20 -7.11
CA TYR A 120 -6.69 -20.33 -6.23
C TYR A 120 -6.28 -21.78 -6.02
N ARG A 121 -4.98 -22.07 -6.18
CA ARG A 121 -4.40 -23.39 -5.89
C ARG A 121 -3.87 -23.46 -4.47
N SER A 122 -3.99 -24.63 -3.83
CA SER A 122 -3.50 -24.86 -2.47
C SER A 122 -1.98 -24.69 -2.38
N GLY A 123 -1.52 -23.96 -1.38
CA GLY A 123 -0.11 -23.79 -1.07
C GLY A 123 0.12 -22.58 -0.19
N ASP A 124 1.36 -22.45 0.28
CA ASP A 124 1.82 -21.27 1.00
C ASP A 124 2.44 -20.31 -0.02
N TYR A 125 1.87 -19.11 -0.12
CA TYR A 125 2.35 -18.07 -1.04
C TYR A 125 3.00 -16.93 -0.28
N TYR A 126 4.05 -16.38 -0.86
CA TYR A 126 4.83 -15.27 -0.30
C TYR A 126 5.12 -14.25 -1.39
N GLY A 127 5.27 -12.99 -0.98
CA GLY A 127 5.57 -11.90 -1.90
C GLY A 127 5.80 -10.60 -1.15
N ASN A 128 6.19 -9.57 -1.87
CA ASN A 128 6.46 -8.25 -1.32
C ASN A 128 5.77 -7.19 -2.15
N VAL A 129 5.24 -6.16 -1.48
CA VAL A 129 4.75 -4.94 -2.13
C VAL A 129 5.72 -3.82 -1.77
N VAL A 130 6.39 -3.27 -2.78
CA VAL A 130 7.38 -2.19 -2.59
C VAL A 130 6.83 -0.91 -3.22
N LEU A 131 6.33 -0.01 -2.38
CA LEU A 131 5.82 1.30 -2.77
C LEU A 131 6.96 2.32 -2.86
N MET A 132 6.95 3.10 -3.94
CA MET A 132 7.85 4.25 -4.13
C MET A 132 7.02 5.52 -4.16
N PHE A 133 7.40 6.50 -3.36
CA PHE A 133 6.77 7.81 -3.31
C PHE A 133 7.74 8.90 -3.74
N ASN A 134 7.27 9.83 -4.57
CA ASN A 134 8.02 11.00 -5.02
C ASN A 134 7.20 12.26 -4.76
N ALA A 135 7.90 13.37 -4.50
CA ALA A 135 7.31 14.70 -4.60
C ALA A 135 7.46 15.19 -6.04
N ARG A 136 6.36 15.62 -6.66
CA ARG A 136 6.45 16.24 -7.99
C ARG A 136 7.06 17.63 -7.83
N ALA A 137 8.27 17.84 -8.37
CA ALA A 137 8.90 19.16 -8.34
C ALA A 137 8.01 20.22 -9.03
N PRO A 138 7.94 21.46 -8.50
CA PRO A 138 7.19 22.54 -9.14
C PRO A 138 7.70 22.75 -10.58
N GLY A 139 6.80 22.60 -11.56
CA GLY A 139 7.10 22.86 -12.99
C GLY A 139 7.28 21.64 -13.89
N ALA A 140 7.15 20.41 -13.38
CA ALA A 140 7.07 19.22 -14.25
C ALA A 140 5.64 19.10 -14.84
N GLN A 141 5.48 19.53 -16.10
CA GLN A 141 4.30 19.29 -16.93
C GLN A 141 4.35 17.92 -17.59
#